data_AF-A0A9W6BYW2-F1
#
_entry.id   AF-A0A9W6BYW2-F1
#
_cell.length_a   1.000
_cell.length_b   1.000
_cell.length_c   1.000
_cell.angle_alpha   90.00
_cell.angle_beta   90.00
_cell.angle_gamma   90.00
#
_symmetry.space_group_name_H-M   'P 1'
#
loop_
_entity.id
_entity.type
_entity.pdbx_description
1 polymer ?
#
loop_
_entity_poly.entity_id
_entity_poly.type
_entity_poly.pdbx_seq_one_letter_code
_entity_poly.pdbx_strand_id
1 'polypeptide(L)'
;MEPMVPVDGEEDMPAELPSKSTLLAFSTDLLQRAEERIQRDLSIGDVVGYDTARLAGDALLVAFLSGLYIPPLRLGVIRTLTVPGEPCCLSRQCVRTGCRGNSLRLTSHRQPTPSSAQQAGAVQSITVELFHHKTERYTPTATVFTLPRSLAAATKNYLDHARPVLLNYSTAEEQPPTLFVSPNGFPYDENSITVGNSWTRIQRLYRAPWTPFPARVFRHIHSTSAWGDVVREVAAMQGPLAGDARIMGNSIRTWETHYIRDRETMLGQAAISRLASWRRQQRQQQTDTPPSEPPVTAQNMAARRDQSEQLSEDEAPSQPPAPHVAAARAAAAAAEVGAPASEDVVTEGATAGVA
;
A
#
# COMPACT_ATOMS: atom_id res chain seq x y z
N MET A 1 9.11 -47.24 -0.74
CA MET A 1 8.98 -45.98 0.02
C MET A 1 9.77 -44.94 -0.74
N GLU A 2 9.11 -44.22 -1.64
CA GLU A 2 9.74 -43.05 -2.26
C GLU A 2 9.89 -41.95 -1.20
N PRO A 3 11.02 -41.25 -1.15
CA PRO A 3 11.19 -40.13 -0.23
C PRO A 3 10.24 -39.01 -0.63
N MET A 4 9.43 -38.54 0.32
CA MET A 4 8.63 -37.33 0.17
C MET A 4 9.57 -36.18 -0.16
N VAL A 5 9.41 -35.64 -1.36
CA VAL A 5 9.99 -34.34 -1.74
C VAL A 5 9.38 -33.29 -0.80
N PRO A 6 10.19 -32.41 -0.16
CA PRO A 6 9.66 -31.32 0.65
C PRO A 6 8.80 -30.42 -0.24
N VAL A 7 7.62 -30.06 0.24
CA VAL A 7 6.77 -29.08 -0.42
C VAL A 7 7.47 -27.72 -0.30
N ASP A 8 8.03 -27.25 -1.41
CA ASP A 8 8.59 -25.90 -1.54
C ASP A 8 7.55 -24.84 -1.10
N GLY A 9 7.92 -23.95 -0.18
CA GLY A 9 7.14 -22.74 0.07
C GLY A 9 7.19 -22.08 1.46
N GLU A 10 7.91 -22.62 2.44
CA GLU A 10 8.31 -21.83 3.61
C GLU A 10 9.54 -21.02 3.24
N GLU A 11 9.35 -19.87 2.57
CA GLU A 11 10.35 -18.81 2.61
C GLU A 11 10.66 -18.53 4.08
N ASP A 12 11.89 -18.85 4.49
CA ASP A 12 12.42 -18.64 5.83
C ASP A 12 12.06 -17.23 6.28
N MET A 13 11.18 -17.16 7.27
CA MET A 13 10.85 -15.91 7.93
C MET A 13 12.16 -15.36 8.51
N PRO A 14 12.52 -14.09 8.22
CA PRO A 14 13.77 -13.54 8.74
C PRO A 14 13.78 -13.65 10.27
N ALA A 15 14.95 -14.02 10.81
CA ALA A 15 15.13 -14.33 12.23
C ALA A 15 14.67 -13.21 13.17
N GLU A 16 14.74 -11.95 12.70
CA GLU A 16 14.18 -10.80 13.39
C GLU A 16 13.27 -9.99 12.46
N LEU A 17 12.01 -9.81 12.88
CA LEU A 17 11.06 -8.91 12.26
C LEU A 17 11.20 -7.50 12.84
N PRO A 18 10.99 -6.43 12.04
CA PRO A 18 11.02 -5.09 12.58
C PRO A 18 9.89 -4.90 13.61
N SER A 19 10.16 -4.07 14.61
CA SER A 19 9.14 -3.64 15.55
C SER A 19 8.02 -2.89 14.80
N LYS A 20 6.82 -2.92 15.38
CA LYS A 20 5.68 -2.16 14.84
C LYS A 20 5.98 -0.66 14.78
N SER A 21 6.68 -0.09 15.75
CA SER A 21 7.04 1.33 15.73
C SER A 21 7.97 1.66 14.56
N THR A 22 9.01 0.86 14.33
CA THR A 22 9.95 1.03 13.21
C THR A 22 9.23 0.92 11.87
N LEU A 23 8.33 -0.05 11.72
CA LEU A 23 7.55 -0.24 10.51
C LEU A 23 6.64 0.97 10.21
N LEU A 24 5.98 1.49 11.24
CA LEU A 24 5.10 2.64 11.09
C LEU A 24 5.84 3.95 10.87
N ALA A 25 7.04 4.11 11.43
CA ALA A 25 7.91 5.24 11.15
C ALA A 25 8.29 5.27 9.67
N PHE A 26 8.73 4.13 9.12
CA PHE A 26 9.02 3.98 7.69
C PHE A 26 7.79 4.29 6.81
N SER A 27 6.62 3.73 7.13
CA SER A 27 5.39 4.00 6.39
C SER A 27 4.97 5.47 6.46
N THR A 28 5.21 6.14 7.60
CA THR A 28 4.91 7.57 7.79
C THR A 28 5.84 8.43 6.95
N ASP A 29 7.15 8.16 7.00
CA ASP A 29 8.17 8.86 6.20
C ASP A 29 7.88 8.73 4.69
N LEU A 30 7.55 7.53 4.20
CA LEU A 30 7.19 7.35 2.79
C LEU A 30 5.98 8.18 2.39
N LEU A 31 4.93 8.21 3.21
CA LEU A 31 3.72 8.95 2.91
C LEU A 31 3.96 10.46 2.93
N GLN A 32 4.72 10.94 3.91
CA GLN A 32 5.10 12.34 3.99
C GLN A 32 5.95 12.76 2.78
N ARG A 33 6.96 11.98 2.40
CA ARG A 33 7.76 12.23 1.20
C ARG A 33 6.91 12.27 -0.07
N ALA A 34 5.92 11.38 -0.18
CA ALA A 34 4.99 11.38 -1.30
C ALA A 34 4.16 12.67 -1.35
N GLU A 35 3.59 13.08 -0.21
CA GLU A 35 2.79 14.32 -0.11
C GLU A 35 3.62 15.56 -0.44
N GLU A 36 4.82 15.68 0.13
CA GLU A 36 5.75 16.79 -0.14
C GLU A 36 6.14 16.85 -1.62
N ARG A 37 6.37 15.71 -2.26
CA ARG A 37 6.78 15.65 -3.67
C ARG A 37 5.63 15.96 -4.62
N ILE A 38 4.41 15.50 -4.31
CA ILE A 38 3.21 15.92 -5.04
C ILE A 38 3.04 17.44 -4.94
N GLN A 39 3.12 18.01 -3.74
CA GLN A 39 2.98 19.46 -3.55
C GLN A 39 4.06 20.25 -4.30
N ARG A 40 5.30 19.78 -4.27
CA ARG A 40 6.41 20.41 -5.00
C ARG A 40 6.15 20.40 -6.50
N ASP A 41 5.81 19.25 -7.07
CA ASP A 41 5.54 19.14 -8.50
C ASP A 41 4.36 20.04 -8.91
N LEU A 42 3.28 20.04 -8.10
CA LEU A 42 2.10 20.88 -8.33
C LEU A 42 2.37 22.39 -8.17
N SER A 43 3.41 22.77 -7.43
CA SER A 43 3.83 24.18 -7.33
C SER A 43 4.60 24.66 -8.57
N ILE A 44 5.16 23.74 -9.35
CA ILE A 44 5.95 24.03 -10.55
C ILE A 44 5.08 23.93 -11.81
N GLY A 45 4.10 23.02 -11.84
CA GLY A 45 3.13 22.89 -12.93
C GLY A 45 1.91 22.06 -12.52
N ASP A 46 0.96 21.84 -13.42
CA ASP A 46 -0.34 21.21 -13.07
C ASP A 46 -0.32 19.66 -13.02
N VAL A 47 0.84 19.03 -13.27
CA VAL A 47 0.97 17.57 -13.40
C VAL A 47 2.16 17.07 -12.57
N VAL A 48 1.99 15.94 -11.88
CA VAL A 48 3.08 15.29 -11.13
C VAL A 48 3.96 14.42 -12.03
N GLY A 49 5.25 14.34 -11.72
CA GLY A 49 6.18 13.48 -12.47
C GLY A 49 5.95 11.98 -12.21
N TYR A 50 6.44 11.12 -13.12
CA TYR A 50 6.34 9.66 -12.99
C TYR A 50 6.91 9.13 -11.66
N ASP A 51 8.10 9.59 -11.27
CA ASP A 51 8.72 9.15 -10.01
C ASP A 51 7.91 9.55 -8.78
N THR A 52 7.27 10.71 -8.83
CA THR A 52 6.36 11.21 -7.79
C THR A 52 5.10 10.36 -7.73
N ALA A 53 4.52 10.05 -8.89
CA ALA A 53 3.35 9.18 -9.00
C ALA A 53 3.62 7.76 -8.47
N ARG A 54 4.77 7.19 -8.82
CA ARG A 54 5.22 5.89 -8.31
C ARG A 54 5.44 5.91 -6.80
N LEU A 55 6.13 6.92 -6.27
CA LEU A 55 6.32 7.09 -4.82
C LEU A 55 4.98 7.19 -4.09
N ALA A 56 4.02 7.95 -4.62
CA ALA A 56 2.68 8.08 -4.04
C ALA A 56 1.91 6.75 -4.04
N GLY A 57 1.97 5.99 -5.14
CA GLY A 57 1.37 4.66 -5.21
C GLY A 57 1.99 3.68 -4.21
N ASP A 58 3.33 3.66 -4.13
CA ASP A 58 4.07 2.81 -3.19
C ASP A 58 3.75 3.19 -1.74
N ALA A 59 3.78 4.48 -1.39
CA ALA A 59 3.48 4.96 -0.05
C ALA A 59 2.04 4.65 0.38
N LEU A 60 1.07 4.84 -0.52
CA LEU A 60 -0.33 4.53 -0.24
C LEU A 60 -0.53 3.03 -0.04
N LEU A 61 0.08 2.19 -0.90
CA LEU A 61 0.01 0.73 -0.76
C LEU A 61 0.55 0.30 0.61
N VAL A 62 1.72 0.83 1.00
CA VAL A 62 2.31 0.55 2.31
C VAL A 62 1.42 1.03 3.45
N ALA A 63 0.73 2.16 3.33
CA ALA A 63 -0.18 2.64 4.37
C ALA A 63 -1.34 1.67 4.63
N PHE A 64 -1.88 1.02 3.59
CA PHE A 64 -2.94 0.02 3.69
C PHE A 64 -2.44 -1.36 4.14
N LEU A 65 -1.19 -1.70 3.85
CA LEU A 65 -0.57 -2.96 4.28
C LEU A 65 -0.04 -2.90 5.72
N SER A 66 0.57 -1.80 6.12
CA SER A 66 1.39 -1.73 7.34
C SER A 66 0.62 -1.59 8.65
N GLY A 67 -0.68 -1.33 8.57
CA GLY A 67 -1.42 -1.01 9.77
C GLY A 67 -1.22 0.43 10.21
N LEU A 68 -0.91 1.34 9.26
CA LEU A 68 -0.57 2.73 9.58
C LEU A 68 -1.77 3.49 10.13
N TYR A 69 -2.86 3.55 9.37
CA TYR A 69 -4.06 4.28 9.78
C TYR A 69 -5.25 3.36 10.05
N ILE A 70 -5.28 2.22 9.39
CA ILE A 70 -6.30 1.18 9.52
C ILE A 70 -5.59 -0.16 9.76
N PRO A 71 -6.25 -1.17 10.35
CA PRO A 71 -5.66 -2.51 10.45
C PRO A 71 -5.19 -3.04 9.08
N PRO A 72 -4.07 -3.80 9.02
CA PRO A 72 -3.55 -4.36 7.78
C PRO A 72 -4.60 -5.13 6.98
N LEU A 73 -4.87 -4.68 5.76
CA LEU A 73 -5.81 -5.37 4.88
C LEU A 73 -5.17 -6.64 4.29
N ARG A 74 -6.02 -7.62 4.00
CA ARG A 74 -5.59 -8.82 3.27
C ARG A 74 -5.23 -8.45 1.83
N LEU A 75 -4.22 -9.11 1.26
CA LEU A 75 -3.77 -8.83 -0.11
C LEU A 75 -4.89 -9.01 -1.15
N GLY A 76 -5.75 -10.02 -0.97
CA GLY A 76 -6.93 -10.21 -1.84
C GLY A 76 -7.95 -9.05 -1.77
N VAL A 77 -8.02 -8.33 -0.64
CA VAL A 77 -8.82 -7.10 -0.54
C VAL A 77 -8.13 -5.96 -1.28
N ILE A 78 -6.82 -5.76 -1.04
CA ILE A 78 -6.01 -4.73 -1.73
C ILE A 78 -6.15 -4.85 -3.26
N ARG A 79 -6.05 -6.08 -3.77
CA ARG A 79 -6.18 -6.40 -5.20
C ARG A 79 -7.54 -6.00 -5.78
N THR A 80 -8.61 -6.15 -5.01
CA THR A 80 -9.99 -6.03 -5.52
C THR A 80 -10.67 -4.74 -5.10
N LEU A 81 -9.99 -3.88 -4.36
CA LEU A 81 -10.52 -2.60 -3.89
C LEU A 81 -10.60 -1.63 -5.07
N THR A 82 -11.80 -1.19 -5.43
CA THR A 82 -12.02 -0.28 -6.56
C THR A 82 -12.05 1.19 -6.17
N VAL A 83 -11.78 2.06 -7.15
CA VAL A 83 -11.85 3.52 -7.00
C VAL A 83 -13.28 4.01 -6.77
N PRO A 84 -13.46 5.20 -6.18
CA PRO A 84 -14.78 5.82 -6.06
C PRO A 84 -15.47 6.01 -7.40
N GLY A 85 -16.76 5.68 -7.48
CA GLY A 85 -17.57 5.85 -8.69
C GLY A 85 -17.59 4.63 -9.62
N GLU A 86 -16.65 3.70 -9.47
CA GLU A 86 -16.53 2.49 -10.29
C GLU A 86 -16.67 1.21 -9.45
N PRO A 87 -17.82 0.98 -8.78
CA PRO A 87 -18.04 -0.25 -8.03
C PRO A 87 -18.22 -1.43 -8.99
N CYS A 88 -17.25 -2.34 -9.04
CA CYS A 88 -17.37 -3.59 -9.79
C CYS A 88 -16.86 -4.78 -8.99
N CYS A 89 -17.56 -5.92 -9.11
CA CYS A 89 -17.15 -7.14 -8.45
C CYS A 89 -15.98 -7.83 -9.19
N LEU A 90 -14.76 -7.66 -8.67
CA LEU A 90 -13.54 -8.28 -9.20
C LEU A 90 -13.24 -9.69 -8.62
N SER A 91 -14.23 -10.33 -7.97
CA SER A 91 -14.10 -11.68 -7.43
C SER A 91 -14.62 -12.72 -8.42
N ARG A 92 -13.73 -13.53 -9.02
CA ARG A 92 -14.10 -14.56 -10.02
C ARG A 92 -15.11 -15.59 -9.53
N GLN A 93 -15.10 -15.89 -8.23
CA GLN A 93 -15.99 -16.88 -7.62
C GLN A 93 -17.25 -16.23 -7.01
N CYS A 94 -17.54 -14.97 -7.34
CA CYS A 94 -18.75 -14.30 -6.88
C CYS A 94 -19.94 -14.72 -7.74
N VAL A 95 -20.95 -15.31 -7.10
CA VAL A 95 -22.23 -15.67 -7.73
C VAL A 95 -23.34 -14.66 -7.43
N ARG A 96 -23.05 -13.56 -6.73
CA ARG A 96 -24.05 -12.59 -6.30
C ARG A 96 -24.39 -11.62 -7.42
N THR A 97 -25.64 -11.65 -7.87
CA THR A 97 -26.19 -10.66 -8.80
C THR A 97 -26.14 -9.27 -8.19
N GLY A 98 -25.63 -8.28 -8.94
CA GLY A 98 -25.52 -6.89 -8.46
C GLY A 98 -24.44 -6.65 -7.40
N CYS A 99 -23.48 -7.58 -7.22
CA CYS A 99 -22.36 -7.37 -6.30
C CYS A 99 -21.51 -6.18 -6.74
N ARG A 100 -21.23 -5.27 -5.80
CA ARG A 100 -20.42 -4.08 -6.03
C ARG A 100 -18.92 -4.29 -5.81
N GLY A 101 -18.52 -5.46 -5.33
CA GLY A 101 -17.12 -5.75 -4.99
C GLY A 101 -16.62 -4.96 -3.78
N ASN A 102 -15.32 -5.05 -3.51
CA ASN A 102 -14.70 -4.18 -2.52
C ASN A 102 -14.53 -2.79 -3.15
N SER A 103 -15.04 -1.72 -2.53
CA SER A 103 -15.04 -0.40 -3.16
C SER A 103 -14.79 0.73 -2.19
N LEU A 104 -14.17 1.81 -2.69
CA LEU A 104 -14.15 3.10 -2.03
C LEU A 104 -15.39 3.91 -2.43
N ARG A 105 -15.90 4.72 -1.51
CA ARG A 105 -16.96 5.69 -1.75
C ARG A 105 -16.58 7.05 -1.20
N LEU A 106 -16.75 8.09 -2.00
CA LEU A 106 -16.66 9.47 -1.54
C LEU A 106 -18.00 9.85 -0.89
N THR A 107 -17.94 10.23 0.38
CA THR A 107 -19.08 10.70 1.16
C THR A 107 -18.85 12.17 1.50
N SER A 108 -19.78 13.04 1.10
CA SER A 108 -19.75 14.45 1.48
C SER A 108 -20.70 14.65 2.65
N HIS A 109 -20.18 15.00 3.82
CA HIS A 109 -21.01 15.37 4.95
C HIS A 109 -21.07 16.89 5.06
N ARG A 110 -22.29 17.45 5.05
CA ARG A 110 -22.51 18.81 5.55
C ARG A 110 -22.38 18.77 7.06
N GLN A 111 -21.41 19.48 7.62
CA GLN A 111 -21.37 19.68 9.06
C GLN A 111 -22.62 20.48 9.48
N PRO A 112 -23.41 19.99 10.45
CA PRO A 112 -24.38 20.85 11.12
C PRO A 112 -23.59 21.87 11.95
N THR A 113 -23.53 23.12 11.49
CA THR A 113 -22.96 24.22 12.26
C THR A 113 -23.96 24.64 13.34
N PRO A 114 -23.57 24.68 14.63
CA PRO A 114 -24.36 25.38 15.62
C PRO A 114 -24.16 26.89 15.40
N SER A 115 -25.19 27.52 14.83
CA SER A 115 -25.48 28.97 14.92
C SER A 115 -24.29 29.93 14.82
N SER A 116 -23.92 30.31 13.59
CA SER A 116 -23.62 31.68 13.13
C SER A 116 -22.89 31.61 11.78
N ALA A 117 -23.17 32.58 10.91
CA ALA A 117 -22.82 32.59 9.50
C ALA A 117 -21.31 32.49 9.23
N GLN A 118 -20.81 31.27 9.00
CA GLN A 118 -19.57 30.99 8.28
C GLN A 118 -19.78 29.78 7.37
N GLN A 119 -19.29 29.88 6.13
CA GLN A 119 -19.47 28.92 5.04
C GLN A 119 -19.36 27.46 5.52
N ALA A 120 -20.45 26.70 5.38
CA ALA A 120 -20.44 25.26 5.62
C ALA A 120 -19.59 24.57 4.54
N GLY A 121 -18.30 24.39 4.81
CA GLY A 121 -17.43 23.57 3.97
C GLY A 121 -17.87 22.11 4.05
N ALA A 122 -18.18 21.49 2.90
CA ALA A 122 -18.44 20.06 2.85
C ALA A 122 -17.15 19.32 3.21
N VAL A 123 -17.15 18.55 4.31
CA VAL A 123 -16.04 17.66 4.63
C VAL A 123 -16.23 16.40 3.81
N GLN A 124 -15.32 16.17 2.87
CA GLN A 124 -15.26 14.90 2.12
C GLN A 124 -14.58 13.84 2.99
N SER A 125 -15.26 12.72 3.17
CA SER A 125 -14.74 11.48 3.75
C SER A 125 -14.69 10.38 2.69
N ILE A 126 -13.83 9.39 2.92
CA ILE A 126 -13.78 8.17 2.11
C ILE A 126 -14.26 7.01 2.97
N THR A 127 -15.32 6.35 2.53
CA THR A 127 -15.85 5.13 3.13
C THR A 127 -15.34 3.93 2.34
N VAL A 128 -14.93 2.88 3.04
CA VAL A 128 -14.54 1.60 2.46
C VAL A 128 -15.67 0.62 2.68
N GLU A 129 -16.05 -0.10 1.63
CA GLU A 129 -17.01 -1.20 1.70
C GLU A 129 -16.37 -2.50 1.23
N LEU A 130 -16.41 -3.53 2.08
CA LEU A 130 -15.79 -4.82 1.82
C LEU A 130 -16.84 -5.93 1.71
N PHE A 131 -17.24 -6.27 0.49
CA PHE A 131 -18.14 -7.40 0.19
C PHE A 131 -17.39 -8.73 0.07
N HIS A 132 -16.13 -8.71 -0.36
CA HIS A 132 -15.28 -9.89 -0.57
C HIS A 132 -14.13 -9.92 0.43
N HIS A 133 -14.47 -9.74 1.71
CA HIS A 133 -13.57 -10.11 2.79
C HIS A 133 -13.75 -11.60 3.12
N LYS A 134 -12.68 -12.30 3.53
CA LYS A 134 -12.75 -13.75 3.81
C LYS A 134 -13.81 -14.11 4.88
N THR A 135 -14.08 -13.21 5.82
CA THR A 135 -15.14 -13.41 6.83
C THR A 135 -16.54 -13.14 6.27
N GLU A 136 -16.67 -12.22 5.31
CA GLU A 136 -17.95 -11.80 4.72
C GLU A 136 -18.35 -12.61 3.47
N ARG A 137 -17.59 -13.66 3.14
CA ARG A 137 -17.81 -14.45 1.91
C ARG A 137 -19.24 -14.99 1.81
N TYR A 138 -19.88 -15.23 2.95
CA TYR A 138 -21.22 -15.82 3.05
C TYR A 138 -22.30 -14.84 3.54
N THR A 139 -21.95 -13.60 3.90
CA THR A 139 -22.89 -12.58 4.40
C THR A 139 -23.27 -11.60 3.29
N PRO A 140 -24.56 -11.27 3.11
CA PRO A 140 -25.00 -10.34 2.06
C PRO A 140 -24.57 -8.88 2.35
N THR A 141 -24.19 -8.58 3.58
CA THR A 141 -23.78 -7.27 4.07
C THR A 141 -22.28 -7.06 3.89
N ALA A 142 -21.88 -5.86 3.47
CA ALA A 142 -20.47 -5.47 3.47
C ALA A 142 -20.02 -5.04 4.86
N THR A 143 -18.75 -5.29 5.20
CA THR A 143 -18.10 -4.55 6.28
C THR A 143 -17.85 -3.12 5.78
N VAL A 144 -18.32 -2.13 6.51
CA VAL A 144 -18.19 -0.71 6.13
C VAL A 144 -17.39 0.04 7.19
N PHE A 145 -16.46 0.89 6.79
CA PHE A 145 -15.76 1.78 7.72
C PHE A 145 -15.27 3.05 7.03
N THR A 146 -15.01 4.10 7.80
CA THR A 146 -14.52 5.37 7.26
C THR A 146 -13.01 5.47 7.43
N LEU A 147 -12.31 5.89 6.36
CA LEU A 147 -10.88 6.12 6.41
C LEU A 147 -10.56 7.31 7.33
N PRO A 148 -9.51 7.21 8.17
CA PRO A 148 -9.01 8.37 8.90
C PRO A 148 -8.62 9.51 7.96
N ARG A 149 -8.83 10.76 8.40
CA ARG A 149 -8.68 11.98 7.57
C ARG A 149 -7.37 12.04 6.78
N SER A 150 -6.24 11.72 7.41
CA SER A 150 -4.93 11.72 6.75
C SER A 150 -4.84 10.65 5.65
N LEU A 151 -5.33 9.43 5.90
CA LEU A 151 -5.35 8.39 4.86
C LEU A 151 -6.32 8.74 3.74
N ALA A 152 -7.48 9.34 4.07
CA ALA A 152 -8.44 9.81 3.07
C ALA A 152 -7.83 10.91 2.17
N ALA A 153 -7.12 11.87 2.75
CA ALA A 153 -6.40 12.91 2.01
C ALA A 153 -5.32 12.33 1.09
N ALA A 154 -4.47 11.43 1.62
CA ALA A 154 -3.45 10.76 0.81
C ALA A 154 -4.05 9.92 -0.33
N THR A 155 -5.18 9.25 -0.06
CA THR A 155 -5.92 8.48 -1.07
C THR A 155 -6.46 9.40 -2.16
N LYS A 156 -7.04 10.55 -1.79
CA LYS A 156 -7.54 11.54 -2.73
C LYS A 156 -6.41 12.12 -3.58
N ASN A 157 -5.32 12.56 -2.96
CA ASN A 157 -4.16 13.09 -3.70
C ASN A 157 -3.58 12.06 -4.67
N TYR A 158 -3.53 10.79 -4.26
CA TYR A 158 -3.12 9.72 -5.16
C TYR A 158 -4.09 9.56 -6.35
N LEU A 159 -5.40 9.50 -6.09
CA LEU A 159 -6.42 9.36 -7.14
C LEU A 159 -6.41 10.53 -8.12
N ASP A 160 -6.27 11.75 -7.63
CA ASP A 160 -6.39 12.97 -8.43
C ASP A 160 -5.12 13.26 -9.25
N HIS A 161 -3.95 12.99 -8.68
CA HIS A 161 -2.68 13.45 -9.25
C HIS A 161 -1.77 12.30 -9.71
N ALA A 162 -1.57 11.28 -8.88
CA ALA A 162 -0.55 10.25 -9.14
C ALA A 162 -1.07 9.09 -9.99
N ARG A 163 -2.24 8.54 -9.67
CA ARG A 163 -2.82 7.39 -10.35
C ARG A 163 -3.01 7.63 -11.85
N PRO A 164 -3.52 8.79 -12.33
CA PRO A 164 -3.67 9.04 -13.76
C PRO A 164 -2.34 8.96 -14.50
N VAL A 165 -1.25 9.47 -13.90
CA VAL A 165 0.09 9.39 -14.48
C VAL A 165 0.53 7.94 -14.65
N LEU A 166 0.32 7.08 -13.65
CA LEU A 166 0.65 5.65 -13.76
C LEU A 166 -0.18 4.94 -14.83
N LEU A 167 -1.47 5.29 -14.95
CA LEU A 167 -2.36 4.71 -15.95
C LEU A 167 -1.96 5.05 -17.39
N ASN A 168 -1.36 6.22 -17.61
CA ASN A 168 -0.86 6.61 -18.94
C ASN A 168 0.30 5.71 -19.45
N TYR A 169 0.91 4.90 -18.58
CA TYR A 169 1.92 3.91 -18.96
C TYR A 169 1.33 2.53 -19.25
N SER A 170 0.03 2.33 -19.04
CA SER A 170 -0.63 1.09 -19.42
C SER A 170 -0.88 1.08 -20.92
N THR A 171 -0.66 -0.08 -21.55
CA THR A 171 -1.07 -0.33 -22.94
C THR A 171 -2.47 -0.95 -23.01
N ALA A 172 -3.20 -1.01 -21.89
CA ALA A 172 -4.55 -1.56 -21.86
C ALA A 172 -5.54 -0.60 -22.53
N GLU A 173 -6.51 -1.16 -23.26
CA GLU A 173 -7.57 -0.39 -23.94
C GLU A 173 -8.49 0.31 -22.94
N GLU A 174 -8.72 -0.32 -21.78
CA GLU A 174 -9.56 0.22 -20.70
C GLU A 174 -8.74 0.46 -19.43
N GLN A 175 -9.03 1.56 -18.75
CA GLN A 175 -8.42 1.83 -17.45
C GLN A 175 -8.97 0.86 -16.41
N PRO A 176 -8.11 0.19 -15.61
CA PRO A 176 -8.57 -0.73 -14.59
C PRO A 176 -9.33 0.04 -13.50
N PRO A 177 -10.43 -0.50 -12.95
CA PRO A 177 -11.19 0.15 -11.89
C PRO A 177 -10.54 -0.01 -10.50
N THR A 178 -9.40 -0.71 -10.41
CA THR A 178 -8.71 -0.99 -9.14
C THR A 178 -8.05 0.26 -8.58
N LEU A 179 -8.14 0.45 -7.26
CA LEU A 179 -7.47 1.52 -6.55
C LEU A 179 -5.96 1.47 -6.81
N PHE A 180 -5.35 0.32 -6.54
CA PHE A 180 -3.92 0.16 -6.71
C PHE A 180 -3.60 -0.39 -8.11
N VAL A 181 -2.59 0.23 -8.72
CA VAL A 181 -1.98 -0.21 -9.96
C VAL A 181 -0.47 -0.30 -9.80
N SER A 182 0.15 -1.18 -10.58
CA SER A 182 1.59 -1.29 -10.68
C SER A 182 2.22 0.00 -11.26
N PRO A 183 3.55 0.16 -11.20
CA PRO A 183 4.24 1.28 -11.83
C PRO A 183 4.03 1.41 -13.35
N ASN A 184 3.50 0.37 -14.01
CA ASN A 184 3.18 0.34 -15.43
C ASN A 184 1.67 0.44 -15.69
N GLY A 185 0.88 0.88 -14.70
CA GLY A 185 -0.56 1.10 -14.83
C GLY A 185 -1.43 -0.17 -14.82
N PHE A 186 -0.85 -1.36 -14.79
CA PHE A 186 -1.61 -2.61 -14.73
C PHE A 186 -2.14 -2.91 -13.32
N PRO A 187 -3.33 -3.53 -13.18
CA PRO A 187 -3.81 -4.01 -11.88
C PRO A 187 -2.91 -5.12 -11.33
N TYR A 188 -2.91 -5.29 -10.02
CA TYR A 188 -2.19 -6.41 -9.40
C TYR A 188 -2.83 -7.76 -9.73
N ASP A 189 -1.99 -8.78 -9.88
CA ASP A 189 -2.40 -10.12 -10.28
C ASP A 189 -3.32 -10.81 -9.27
N GLU A 190 -3.98 -11.86 -9.75
CA GLU A 190 -4.95 -12.64 -9.00
C GLU A 190 -4.37 -13.30 -7.75
N ASN A 191 -3.15 -13.81 -7.80
CA ASN A 191 -2.53 -14.48 -6.66
C ASN A 191 -1.94 -13.49 -5.64
N SER A 192 -2.08 -12.18 -5.90
CA SER A 192 -1.50 -11.09 -5.13
C SER A 192 0.03 -11.18 -5.04
N ILE A 193 0.66 -11.92 -5.96
CA ILE A 193 2.12 -12.12 -6.01
C ILE A 193 2.79 -10.79 -6.29
N THR A 194 2.27 -10.03 -7.25
CA THR A 194 2.72 -8.69 -7.62
C THR A 194 2.53 -7.66 -6.50
N VAL A 195 1.54 -7.84 -5.61
CA VAL A 195 1.44 -7.04 -4.38
C VAL A 195 2.61 -7.38 -3.44
N GLY A 196 2.89 -8.67 -3.25
CA GLY A 196 4.04 -9.15 -2.48
C GLY A 196 5.38 -8.67 -3.04
N ASN A 197 5.57 -8.80 -4.36
CA ASN A 197 6.77 -8.36 -5.07
C ASN A 197 6.93 -6.84 -5.02
N SER A 198 5.83 -6.08 -5.09
CA SER A 198 5.85 -4.63 -4.90
C SER A 198 6.35 -4.29 -3.51
N TRP A 199 5.89 -4.99 -2.46
CA TRP A 199 6.41 -4.78 -1.12
C TRP A 199 7.91 -5.11 -0.99
N THR A 200 8.36 -6.24 -1.53
CA THR A 200 9.80 -6.58 -1.55
C THR A 200 10.63 -5.51 -2.28
N ARG A 201 10.12 -4.99 -3.40
CA ARG A 201 10.76 -3.90 -4.14
C ARG A 201 10.81 -2.61 -3.33
N ILE A 202 9.71 -2.22 -2.68
CA ILE A 202 9.60 -1.00 -1.88
C ILE A 202 10.64 -1.00 -0.75
N GLN A 203 10.77 -2.12 -0.03
CA GLN A 203 11.76 -2.26 1.05
C GLN A 203 13.19 -2.00 0.56
N ARG A 204 13.55 -2.54 -0.61
CA ARG A 204 14.88 -2.36 -1.20
C ARG A 204 15.08 -0.94 -1.73
N LEU A 205 14.11 -0.46 -2.50
CA LEU A 205 14.17 0.83 -3.18
C LEU A 205 14.29 1.99 -2.19
N TYR A 206 13.53 1.94 -1.11
CA TYR A 206 13.50 3.00 -0.11
C TYR A 206 14.37 2.70 1.11
N ARG A 207 15.28 1.71 1.00
CA ARG A 207 16.31 1.40 2.00
C ARG A 207 15.72 1.18 3.40
N ALA A 208 14.73 0.30 3.50
CA ALA A 208 14.15 -0.08 4.78
C ALA A 208 15.25 -0.61 5.73
N PRO A 209 15.21 -0.26 7.03
CA PRO A 209 16.27 -0.57 7.99
C PRO A 209 16.21 -2.02 8.51
N TRP A 210 15.64 -2.95 7.74
CA TRP A 210 15.46 -4.35 8.11
C TRP A 210 15.66 -5.26 6.90
N THR A 211 15.88 -6.55 7.17
CA THR A 211 15.92 -7.58 6.13
C THR A 211 14.55 -7.73 5.46
N PRO A 212 14.44 -7.65 4.12
CA PRO A 212 13.17 -7.71 3.43
C PRO A 212 12.33 -8.93 3.83
N PHE A 213 11.04 -8.70 4.11
CA PHE A 213 10.10 -9.75 4.50
C PHE A 213 8.83 -9.70 3.64
N PRO A 214 8.04 -10.79 3.55
CA PRO A 214 6.85 -10.83 2.69
C PRO A 214 5.65 -10.07 3.28
N ALA A 215 4.80 -9.49 2.42
CA ALA A 215 3.69 -8.61 2.83
C ALA A 215 2.66 -9.30 3.77
N ARG A 216 2.56 -10.64 3.74
CA ARG A 216 1.68 -11.40 4.66
C ARG A 216 1.99 -11.17 6.14
N VAL A 217 3.23 -10.80 6.46
CA VAL A 217 3.75 -10.65 7.82
C VAL A 217 3.23 -9.40 8.53
N PHE A 218 2.78 -8.38 7.80
CA PHE A 218 2.19 -7.17 8.39
C PHE A 218 1.06 -7.49 9.38
N ARG A 219 0.21 -8.47 9.02
CA ARG A 219 -0.89 -8.91 9.87
C ARG A 219 -0.38 -9.58 11.16
N HIS A 220 0.71 -10.33 11.07
CA HIS A 220 1.35 -10.97 12.23
C HIS A 220 1.98 -9.94 13.17
N ILE A 221 2.81 -9.02 12.65
CA ILE A 221 3.42 -7.93 13.44
C ILE A 221 2.32 -7.12 14.13
N HIS A 222 1.26 -6.76 13.39
CA HIS A 222 0.15 -6.00 13.94
C HIS A 222 -0.59 -6.75 15.05
N SER A 223 -0.88 -8.05 14.88
CA SER A 223 -1.58 -8.84 15.89
C SER A 223 -0.74 -9.07 17.13
N THR A 224 0.55 -9.39 16.98
CA THR A 224 1.45 -9.69 18.11
C THR A 224 1.65 -8.45 18.98
N SER A 225 1.84 -7.26 18.38
CA SER A 225 1.96 -6.02 19.15
C SER A 225 0.64 -5.51 19.74
N ALA A 226 -0.53 -5.89 19.18
CA ALA A 226 -1.84 -5.46 19.66
C ALA A 226 -2.47 -6.42 20.68
N TRP A 227 -1.89 -7.61 20.86
CA TRP A 227 -2.48 -8.70 21.66
C TRP A 227 -2.73 -8.32 23.13
N GLY A 228 -1.82 -7.55 23.74
CA GLY A 228 -1.91 -7.18 25.16
C GLY A 228 -3.12 -6.31 25.50
N ASP A 229 -3.49 -5.37 24.64
CA ASP A 229 -4.62 -4.46 24.86
C ASP A 229 -5.96 -5.10 24.50
N VAL A 230 -5.98 -5.92 23.44
CA VAL A 230 -7.17 -6.65 23.00
C VAL A 230 -7.64 -7.65 24.05
N VAL A 231 -6.72 -8.40 24.69
CA VAL A 231 -7.10 -9.37 25.74
C VAL A 231 -7.73 -8.66 26.95
N ARG A 232 -7.18 -7.51 27.36
CA ARG A 232 -7.70 -6.74 28.50
C ARG A 232 -9.05 -6.08 28.23
N GLU A 233 -9.23 -5.50 27.03
CA GLU A 233 -10.48 -4.83 26.67
C GLU A 233 -11.59 -5.81 26.28
N VAL A 234 -11.30 -6.92 25.61
CA VAL A 234 -12.31 -7.95 25.31
C VAL A 234 -12.84 -8.56 26.61
N ALA A 235 -11.99 -8.78 27.60
CA ALA A 235 -12.42 -9.17 28.94
C ALA A 235 -13.34 -8.11 29.58
N ALA A 236 -13.05 -6.82 29.39
CA ALA A 236 -13.88 -5.73 29.91
C ALA A 236 -15.22 -5.54 29.17
N MET A 237 -15.26 -5.73 27.84
CA MET A 237 -16.47 -5.57 27.02
C MET A 237 -17.43 -6.77 27.10
N GLN A 238 -16.92 -7.98 27.36
CA GLN A 238 -17.76 -9.17 27.52
C GLN A 238 -18.64 -9.12 28.78
N GLY A 239 -18.23 -8.40 29.83
CA GLY A 239 -18.97 -8.29 31.09
C GLY A 239 -20.37 -7.65 30.94
N PRO A 240 -20.48 -6.41 30.42
CA PRO A 240 -21.76 -5.75 30.21
C PRO A 240 -22.65 -6.50 29.21
N LEU A 241 -22.05 -6.98 28.12
CA LEU A 241 -22.77 -7.70 27.07
C LEU A 241 -23.37 -9.04 27.55
N ALA A 242 -22.71 -9.70 28.50
CA ALA A 242 -23.22 -10.91 29.13
C ALA A 242 -24.47 -10.66 29.98
N GLY A 243 -24.50 -9.52 30.69
CA GLY A 243 -25.63 -9.12 31.53
C GLY A 243 -26.89 -8.85 30.70
N ASP A 244 -26.74 -8.04 29.66
CA ASP A 244 -27.86 -7.65 28.79
C ASP A 244 -28.42 -8.82 27.99
N ALA A 245 -27.56 -9.68 27.41
CA ALA A 245 -27.98 -10.89 26.73
C ALA A 245 -28.81 -11.80 27.66
N ARG A 246 -28.37 -11.95 28.92
CA ARG A 246 -29.04 -12.76 29.93
C ARG A 246 -30.38 -12.18 30.36
N ILE A 247 -30.48 -10.86 30.56
CA ILE A 247 -31.75 -10.17 30.86
C ILE A 247 -32.74 -10.39 29.71
N MET A 248 -32.26 -10.38 28.47
CA MET A 248 -33.07 -10.63 27.28
C MET A 248 -33.35 -12.12 26.99
N GLY A 249 -32.92 -13.05 27.86
CA GLY A 249 -33.15 -14.49 27.69
C GLY A 249 -32.36 -15.12 26.53
N ASN A 250 -31.29 -14.49 26.07
CA ASN A 250 -30.46 -14.96 24.97
C ASN A 250 -29.08 -15.41 25.46
N SER A 251 -28.46 -16.34 24.72
CA SER A 251 -27.02 -16.57 24.86
C SER A 251 -26.26 -15.35 24.31
N ILE A 252 -25.07 -15.06 24.85
CA ILE A 252 -24.20 -13.98 24.34
C ILE A 252 -23.99 -14.14 22.84
N ARG A 253 -23.71 -15.37 22.39
CA ARG A 253 -23.51 -15.68 20.98
C ARG A 253 -24.74 -15.36 20.13
N THR A 254 -25.93 -15.74 20.58
CA THR A 254 -27.20 -15.45 19.89
C THR A 254 -27.44 -13.95 19.80
N TRP A 255 -27.18 -13.24 20.89
CA TRP A 255 -27.37 -11.80 20.96
C TRP A 255 -26.39 -11.04 20.07
N GLU A 256 -25.11 -11.39 20.11
CA GLU A 256 -24.07 -10.82 19.23
C GLU A 256 -24.35 -11.06 17.75
N THR A 257 -24.90 -12.22 17.41
CA THR A 257 -25.11 -12.63 16.01
C THR A 257 -26.41 -12.07 15.43
N HIS A 258 -27.48 -11.98 16.22
CA HIS A 258 -28.83 -11.70 15.70
C HIS A 258 -29.43 -10.37 16.16
N TYR A 259 -28.93 -9.76 17.23
CA TYR A 259 -29.54 -8.57 17.83
C TYR A 259 -28.66 -7.32 17.70
N ILE A 260 -27.34 -7.47 17.68
CA ILE A 260 -26.43 -6.34 17.43
C ILE A 260 -26.31 -6.14 15.91
N ARG A 261 -27.15 -5.26 15.37
CA ARG A 261 -27.05 -4.83 13.97
C ARG A 261 -25.70 -4.14 13.72
N ASP A 262 -25.12 -4.37 12.54
CA ASP A 262 -23.89 -3.75 12.08
C ASP A 262 -22.67 -3.94 13.01
N ARG A 263 -22.66 -5.02 13.83
CA ARG A 263 -21.60 -5.33 14.79
C ARG A 263 -20.20 -5.31 14.17
N GLU A 264 -20.00 -5.96 13.03
CA GLU A 264 -18.69 -6.04 12.38
C GLU A 264 -18.19 -4.67 11.89
N THR A 265 -19.10 -3.83 11.41
CA THR A 265 -18.82 -2.42 11.06
C THR A 265 -18.41 -1.62 12.30
N MET A 266 -19.14 -1.76 13.41
CA MET A 266 -18.78 -1.10 14.67
C MET A 266 -17.43 -1.56 15.21
N LEU A 267 -17.16 -2.87 15.20
CA LEU A 267 -15.88 -3.43 15.64
C LEU A 267 -14.73 -3.02 14.75
N GLY A 268 -14.94 -2.97 13.43
CA GLY A 268 -13.96 -2.46 12.46
C GLY A 268 -13.61 -1.00 12.73
N GLN A 269 -14.62 -0.14 12.90
CA GLN A 269 -14.42 1.27 13.22
C GLN A 269 -13.76 1.46 14.60
N ALA A 270 -14.14 0.67 15.61
CA ALA A 270 -13.49 0.68 16.92
C ALA A 270 -12.01 0.27 16.83
N ALA A 271 -11.68 -0.73 16.01
CA ALA A 271 -10.29 -1.12 15.77
C ALA A 271 -9.46 0.01 15.15
N ILE A 272 -10.04 0.77 14.21
CA ILE A 272 -9.42 1.96 13.62
C ILE A 272 -9.19 3.03 14.69
N SER A 273 -10.20 3.32 15.51
CA SER A 273 -10.10 4.29 16.61
C SER A 273 -9.03 3.91 17.64
N ARG A 274 -8.94 2.62 18.00
CA ARG A 274 -7.89 2.11 18.89
C ARG A 274 -6.49 2.27 18.31
N LEU A 275 -6.32 1.90 17.03
CA LEU A 275 -5.05 2.09 16.33
C LEU A 275 -4.62 3.57 16.34
N ALA A 276 -5.58 4.49 16.13
CA ALA A 276 -5.32 5.92 16.23
C ALA A 276 -4.90 6.36 17.64
N SER A 277 -5.54 5.85 18.69
CA SER A 277 -5.17 6.10 20.09
C SER A 277 -3.76 5.61 20.43
N TRP A 278 -3.44 4.35 20.06
CA TRP A 278 -2.12 3.78 20.26
C TRP A 278 -1.03 4.61 19.60
N ARG A 279 -1.26 5.10 18.37
CA ARG A 279 -0.31 6.00 17.69
C ARG A 279 -0.10 7.32 18.42
N ARG A 280 -1.15 7.89 19.04
CA ARG A 280 -1.01 9.11 19.85
C ARG A 280 -0.12 8.87 21.07
N GLN A 281 -0.33 7.76 21.77
CA GLN A 281 0.49 7.39 22.94
C GLN A 281 1.95 7.16 22.56
N GLN A 282 2.22 6.47 21.45
CA GLN A 282 3.59 6.25 20.98
C GLN A 282 4.31 7.56 20.64
N ARG A 283 3.62 8.53 20.03
CA ARG A 283 4.20 9.86 19.77
C ARG A 283 4.51 10.61 21.06
N GLN A 284 3.64 10.54 22.05
CA GLN A 284 3.87 11.16 23.36
C GLN A 284 5.10 10.57 24.06
N GLN A 285 5.24 9.24 24.03
CA GLN A 285 6.41 8.56 24.59
C GLN A 285 7.73 8.95 23.89
N GLN A 286 7.68 9.22 22.58
CA GLN A 286 8.86 9.69 21.82
C GLN A 286 9.21 11.14 22.13
N THR A 287 8.23 12.01 22.41
CA THR A 287 8.49 13.40 22.81
C THR A 287 8.99 13.54 24.24
N ASP A 288 8.63 12.59 25.11
CA ASP A 288 9.02 12.57 26.53
C ASP A 288 10.37 11.87 26.79
N THR A 289 11.00 11.31 25.74
CA THR A 289 12.36 10.77 25.84
C THR A 289 13.36 11.91 25.64
N PRO A 290 14.14 12.32 26.66
CA PRO A 290 15.17 13.36 26.48
C PRO A 290 16.21 12.89 25.47
N PRO A 291 16.82 13.79 24.69
CA PRO A 291 17.86 13.43 23.74
C PRO A 291 18.99 12.74 24.51
N SER A 292 19.21 11.45 24.24
CA SER A 292 20.38 10.75 24.71
C SER A 292 21.62 11.41 24.11
N GLU A 293 22.57 11.78 24.97
CA GLU A 293 23.85 12.33 24.54
C GLU A 293 24.48 11.43 23.47
N PRO A 294 25.07 12.00 22.41
CA PRO A 294 25.67 11.22 21.35
C PRO A 294 26.78 10.33 21.93
N PRO A 295 26.92 9.08 21.44
CA PRO A 295 27.99 8.21 21.90
C PRO A 295 29.35 8.86 21.64
N VAL A 296 30.20 8.86 22.68
CA VAL A 296 31.55 9.45 22.75
C VAL A 296 32.46 9.09 21.55
N THR A 297 32.11 8.04 20.81
CA THR A 297 32.79 7.61 19.58
C THR A 297 32.66 8.61 18.42
N ALA A 298 31.60 9.43 18.36
CA ALA A 298 31.41 10.41 17.27
C ALA A 298 32.26 11.68 17.45
N GLN A 299 32.53 12.10 18.69
CA GLN A 299 33.40 13.24 18.97
C GLN A 299 34.87 12.96 18.63
N ASN A 300 35.30 11.70 18.78
CA ASN A 300 36.68 11.30 18.45
C ASN A 300 36.95 11.18 16.94
N MET A 301 35.91 10.99 16.10
CA MET A 301 36.08 10.99 14.64
C MET A 301 36.11 12.40 14.04
N ALA A 302 35.36 13.36 14.62
CA ALA A 302 35.41 14.76 14.20
C ALA A 302 36.79 15.38 14.48
N ALA A 303 37.36 15.13 15.67
CA ALA A 303 38.69 15.61 16.04
C ALA A 303 39.84 15.03 15.19
N ARG A 304 39.65 13.85 14.58
CA ARG A 304 40.63 13.25 13.66
C ARG A 304 40.56 13.78 12.23
N ARG A 305 39.43 14.37 11.83
CA ARG A 305 39.26 14.90 10.47
C ARG A 305 39.92 16.28 10.34
N ASP A 306 39.83 17.11 11.38
CA ASP A 306 40.47 18.43 11.41
C ASP A 306 42.01 18.38 11.42
N GLN A 307 42.61 17.31 11.98
CA GLN A 307 44.07 17.12 11.91
C GLN A 307 44.57 16.65 10.54
N SER A 308 43.70 16.06 9.71
CA SER A 308 44.08 15.60 8.37
C SER A 308 43.99 16.70 7.32
N GLU A 309 43.16 17.73 7.53
CA GLU A 309 43.02 18.86 6.61
C GLU A 309 44.10 19.94 6.78
N GLN A 310 44.84 19.93 7.91
CA GLN A 310 45.96 20.87 8.15
C GLN A 310 47.31 20.41 7.56
N LEU A 311 47.40 19.23 6.96
CA LEU A 311 48.68 18.67 6.45
C LEU A 311 48.77 18.57 4.91
N SER A 312 47.83 19.16 4.16
CA SER A 312 47.76 19.01 2.69
C SER A 312 47.81 20.32 1.88
N GLU A 313 48.25 21.44 2.46
CA GLU A 313 48.32 22.74 1.77
C GLU A 313 49.69 23.14 1.18
N ASP A 314 50.68 22.25 1.13
CA ASP A 314 51.97 22.53 0.48
C ASP A 314 52.32 21.44 -0.54
N GLU A 315 51.86 21.60 -1.79
CA GLU A 315 52.62 21.28 -3.02
C GLU A 315 51.75 21.50 -4.28
N ALA A 316 52.00 22.61 -4.98
CA ALA A 316 51.84 22.70 -6.43
C ALA A 316 53.24 22.56 -7.05
N PRO A 317 53.44 21.96 -8.25
CA PRO A 317 53.21 22.75 -9.46
C PRO A 317 52.95 21.98 -10.81
N SER A 318 52.53 22.77 -11.81
CA SER A 318 52.83 22.67 -13.27
C SER A 318 52.03 21.75 -14.23
N GLN A 319 51.20 22.38 -15.09
CA GLN A 319 50.96 22.02 -16.52
C GLN A 319 52.17 22.45 -17.40
N PRO A 320 52.30 22.20 -18.75
CA PRO A 320 51.36 21.73 -19.81
C PRO A 320 52.05 20.70 -20.81
N PRO A 321 51.71 20.51 -22.13
CA PRO A 321 50.57 20.93 -22.97
C PRO A 321 49.89 19.79 -23.82
N ALA A 322 48.80 20.17 -24.50
CA ALA A 322 48.02 19.37 -25.46
C ALA A 322 48.65 19.25 -26.87
N PRO A 323 48.13 18.34 -27.72
CA PRO A 323 47.83 18.73 -29.12
C PRO A 323 46.49 18.18 -29.68
N HIS A 324 45.65 19.10 -30.18
CA HIS A 324 45.07 19.20 -31.55
C HIS A 324 45.47 18.11 -32.59
N VAL A 325 44.66 17.53 -33.52
CA VAL A 325 43.68 18.04 -34.52
C VAL A 325 43.04 16.83 -35.28
N ALA A 326 41.75 16.95 -35.65
CA ALA A 326 41.00 16.39 -36.82
C ALA A 326 41.01 14.88 -37.13
N ALA A 327 40.15 14.30 -37.96
CA ALA A 327 38.79 14.49 -38.46
C ALA A 327 38.51 13.24 -39.32
N ALA A 328 37.26 12.77 -39.44
CA ALA A 328 36.66 12.39 -40.72
C ALA A 328 35.25 11.81 -40.55
N ARG A 329 34.40 12.27 -41.46
CA ARG A 329 33.01 11.91 -41.70
C ARG A 329 32.89 10.68 -42.62
N ALA A 330 31.70 10.08 -42.53
CA ALA A 330 30.89 9.51 -43.62
C ALA A 330 31.09 8.05 -44.08
N ALA A 331 29.94 7.37 -44.12
CA ALA A 331 29.40 6.43 -45.13
C ALA A 331 28.79 5.21 -44.41
N ALA A 332 27.47 5.05 -44.29
CA ALA A 332 26.47 4.76 -45.34
C ALA A 332 26.56 3.34 -45.92
N ALA A 333 25.57 2.53 -45.52
CA ALA A 333 24.75 1.61 -46.32
C ALA A 333 25.35 0.37 -47.02
N ALA A 334 24.55 -0.71 -46.88
CA ALA A 334 24.16 -1.71 -47.88
C ALA A 334 24.80 -3.12 -47.83
N ALA A 335 23.96 -4.09 -47.45
CA ALA A 335 23.73 -5.43 -48.03
C ALA A 335 22.77 -6.17 -47.05
N GLU A 336 21.48 -6.52 -47.27
CA GLU A 336 20.73 -6.99 -48.45
C GLU A 336 21.50 -8.11 -49.18
N VAL A 337 21.02 -9.35 -49.37
CA VAL A 337 19.74 -9.84 -49.91
C VAL A 337 19.62 -11.34 -49.60
N GLY A 338 18.39 -11.88 -49.49
CA GLY A 338 18.20 -13.33 -49.65
C GLY A 338 16.82 -13.91 -49.32
N ALA A 339 15.74 -13.40 -49.92
CA ALA A 339 14.52 -14.16 -50.21
C ALA A 339 14.40 -14.24 -51.76
N PRO A 340 13.42 -14.93 -52.41
CA PRO A 340 12.31 -15.74 -51.90
C PRO A 340 12.03 -17.01 -52.79
N ALA A 341 10.78 -17.49 -52.71
CA ALA A 341 10.01 -18.31 -53.67
C ALA A 341 10.01 -19.82 -53.40
N SER A 342 8.90 -20.56 -53.52
CA SER A 342 7.48 -20.29 -53.83
C SER A 342 6.77 -21.65 -53.86
N GLU A 343 5.46 -21.68 -53.56
CA GLU A 343 4.42 -22.47 -54.25
C GLU A 343 4.51 -24.02 -54.20
N ASP A 344 3.45 -24.83 -54.08
CA ASP A 344 2.02 -24.60 -54.01
C ASP A 344 1.28 -25.95 -53.74
N VAL A 345 -0.04 -25.87 -53.52
CA VAL A 345 -1.08 -26.80 -54.05
C VAL A 345 -1.32 -28.14 -53.30
N VAL A 346 -2.46 -28.28 -52.55
CA VAL A 346 -3.78 -28.91 -52.94
C VAL A 346 -3.91 -30.29 -52.28
N THR A 347 -5.02 -30.79 -51.68
CA THR A 347 -6.46 -30.44 -51.60
C THR A 347 -7.14 -31.33 -50.55
N GLU A 348 -8.35 -30.91 -50.12
CA GLU A 348 -9.55 -31.72 -49.80
C GLU A 348 -9.49 -32.78 -48.68
N GLY A 349 -10.49 -32.99 -47.83
CA GLY A 349 -11.86 -32.49 -47.77
C GLY A 349 -12.72 -33.44 -46.91
N ALA A 350 -13.76 -32.89 -46.27
CA ALA A 350 -14.99 -33.55 -45.80
C ALA A 350 -14.84 -34.58 -44.63
N THR A 351 -15.76 -34.83 -43.70
CA THR A 351 -17.21 -34.61 -43.49
C THR A 351 -17.48 -34.68 -41.97
N ALA A 352 -18.24 -33.76 -41.39
CA ALA A 352 -19.61 -33.95 -40.90
C ALA A 352 -19.97 -35.30 -40.22
N GLY A 353 -20.46 -35.23 -38.97
CA GLY A 353 -21.73 -35.89 -38.63
C GLY A 353 -21.78 -36.80 -37.39
N VAL A 354 -22.63 -36.38 -36.44
CA VAL A 354 -23.58 -37.19 -35.65
C VAL A 354 -23.02 -38.08 -34.52
N ALA A 355 -23.24 -37.68 -33.26
CA ALA A 355 -24.39 -38.06 -32.43
C ALA A 355 -24.38 -37.27 -31.11
#